data_AF-A0A7V5WJ17-F1
#
_entry.id   AF-A0A7V5WJ17-F1
#
_cell.length_a   1.000
_cell.length_b   1.000
_cell.length_c   1.000
_cell.angle_alpha   90.00
_cell.angle_beta   90.00
_cell.angle_gamma   90.00
#
_symmetry.space_group_name_H-M   'P 1'
#
loop_
_entity.id
_entity.type
_entity.pdbx_description
1 polymer ?
#
loop_
_entity_poly.entity_id
_entity_poly.type
_entity_poly.pdbx_seq_one_letter_code
_entity_poly.pdbx_strand_id
1 'polypeptide(L)'
;MTILIYCQHVLGIGHLFRTLEIARAMRDHRVVLVLGGPPVSVPMPSHVRVVRLPGLEMDATFSTLLPVDRAMELETVKRQRLDQLLGVAGEVQPDVLLVELFPFGRNNFSFELLPLLEA
;
A
#
# COMPACT_ATOMS: atom_id res chain seq x y z
N MET A 1 -0.24 -19.55 5.45
CA MET A 1 -1.07 -18.36 5.71
C MET A 1 -1.07 -17.48 4.49
N THR A 2 -2.15 -16.74 4.30
CA THR A 2 -2.27 -15.64 3.34
C THR A 2 -1.94 -14.34 4.06
N ILE A 3 -0.94 -13.61 3.57
CA ILE A 3 -0.45 -12.37 4.18
C ILE A 3 -0.71 -11.24 3.18
N LEU A 4 -1.44 -10.21 3.64
CA LEU A 4 -1.62 -8.97 2.90
C LEU A 4 -0.66 -7.93 3.48
N ILE A 5 0.24 -7.42 2.66
CA ILE A 5 1.20 -6.39 3.05
C ILE A 5 0.77 -5.07 2.41
N TYR A 6 0.52 -4.05 3.22
CA TYR A 6 0.25 -2.69 2.78
C TYR A 6 1.52 -1.85 2.83
N CYS A 7 1.98 -1.36 1.68
CA CYS A 7 3.14 -0.49 1.58
C CYS A 7 2.82 0.81 0.83
N GLN A 8 3.13 1.92 1.49
CA GLN A 8 2.89 3.28 1.06
C GLN A 8 4.18 4.10 1.07
N HIS A 9 4.98 3.95 0.01
CA HIS A 9 6.08 4.86 -0.28
C HIS A 9 5.54 6.15 -0.92
N VAL A 10 6.00 7.33 -0.47
CA VAL A 10 5.44 8.63 -0.94
C VAL A 10 6.47 9.61 -1.49
N LEU A 11 7.75 9.40 -1.19
CA LEU A 11 8.85 10.26 -1.67
C LEU A 11 10.12 9.42 -1.77
N GLY A 12 10.45 8.70 -0.69
CA GLY A 12 11.56 7.75 -0.65
C GLY A 12 11.11 6.31 -0.87
N ILE A 13 11.99 5.52 -1.50
CA ILE A 13 11.78 4.09 -1.80
C ILE A 13 12.32 3.14 -0.71
N GLY A 14 12.92 3.68 0.36
CA GLY A 14 13.52 2.86 1.43
C GLY A 14 12.50 1.99 2.19
N HIS A 15 11.23 2.41 2.24
CA HIS A 15 10.13 1.62 2.79
C HIS A 15 9.83 0.40 1.91
N LEU A 16 9.72 0.64 0.60
CA LEU A 16 9.50 -0.41 -0.39
C LEU A 16 10.61 -1.48 -0.33
N PHE A 17 11.89 -1.10 -0.30
CA PHE A 17 12.98 -2.08 -0.22
C PHE A 17 12.91 -2.95 1.04
N ARG A 18 12.66 -2.35 2.21
CA ARG A 18 12.48 -3.11 3.47
C ARG A 18 11.30 -4.07 3.38
N THR A 19 10.17 -3.60 2.85
CA THR A 19 9.00 -4.45 2.61
C THR A 19 9.31 -5.61 1.66
N LEU A 20 10.09 -5.37 0.60
CA LEU A 20 10.49 -6.42 -0.34
C LEU A 20 11.39 -7.47 0.34
N GLU A 21 12.32 -7.09 1.22
CA GLU A 21 13.12 -8.07 1.96
C GLU A 21 12.26 -8.93 2.90
N ILE A 22 11.29 -8.32 3.58
CA ILE A 22 10.32 -9.06 4.41
C ILE A 22 9.51 -10.04 3.55
N ALA A 23 8.97 -9.57 2.42
CA ALA A 23 8.21 -10.41 1.50
C ALA A 23 9.06 -11.56 0.91
N ARG A 24 10.36 -11.33 0.67
CA ARG A 24 11.31 -12.37 0.21
C ARG A 24 11.56 -13.45 1.26
N ALA A 25 11.47 -13.13 2.55
CA ALA A 25 11.59 -14.11 3.62
C ALA A 25 10.31 -14.96 3.77
N MET A 26 9.15 -14.44 3.36
CA MET A 26 7.84 -15.11 3.47
C MET A 26 7.55 -16.10 2.32
N ARG A 27 8.55 -16.88 1.87
CA ARG A 27 8.39 -17.77 0.69
C ARG A 27 7.40 -18.92 0.88
N ASP A 28 7.21 -19.35 2.13
CA ASP A 28 6.29 -20.44 2.48
C ASP A 28 4.85 -19.95 2.71
N HIS A 29 4.55 -18.70 2.33
CA HIS A 29 3.25 -18.06 2.51
C HIS A 29 2.75 -17.47 1.20
N ARG A 30 1.42 -17.37 1.07
CA ARG A 30 0.80 -16.62 -0.03
C ARG A 30 0.88 -15.14 0.30
N VAL A 31 1.74 -14.41 -0.39
CA VAL A 31 1.97 -12.98 -0.12
C VAL A 31 1.28 -12.14 -1.20
N VAL A 32 0.44 -11.21 -0.75
CA VAL A 32 -0.14 -10.16 -1.58
C VAL A 32 0.44 -8.82 -1.11
N LEU A 33 1.17 -8.14 -1.97
CA LEU A 33 1.77 -6.83 -1.69
C LEU A 33 0.96 -5.74 -2.38
N VAL A 34 0.32 -4.89 -1.59
CA VAL A 34 -0.37 -3.69 -2.04
C VAL A 34 0.61 -2.51 -2.02
N LEU A 35 0.76 -1.86 -3.17
CA LEU A 35 1.61 -0.68 -3.36
C LEU A 35 0.74 0.53 -3.67
N GLY A 36 0.84 1.58 -2.86
CA GLY A 36 0.09 2.82 -3.08
C GLY A 36 0.93 4.06 -3.39
N GLY A 37 2.24 3.90 -3.59
CA GLY A 37 3.14 4.99 -3.98
C GLY A 37 3.31 5.18 -5.50
N PRO A 38 4.19 6.12 -5.91
CA PRO A 38 4.57 6.29 -7.31
C PRO A 38 5.05 4.98 -7.97
N PRO A 39 4.87 4.80 -9.29
CA PRO A 39 5.41 3.65 -10.00
C PRO A 39 6.93 3.54 -9.81
N VAL A 40 7.40 2.36 -9.40
CA VAL A 40 8.83 2.07 -9.22
C VAL A 40 9.15 0.78 -9.97
N SER A 41 10.21 0.83 -10.77
CA SER A 41 10.77 -0.33 -11.46
C SER A 41 11.76 -1.04 -10.54
N VAL A 42 11.29 -2.03 -9.80
CA VAL A 42 12.10 -2.92 -8.96
C VAL A 42 11.68 -4.36 -9.18
N PRO A 43 12.62 -5.32 -9.16
CA PRO A 43 12.30 -6.73 -9.32
C PRO A 43 11.47 -7.21 -8.13
N MET A 44 10.29 -7.74 -8.43
CA MET A 44 9.39 -8.32 -7.44
C MET A 44 9.74 -9.80 -7.21
N PRO A 45 9.65 -10.30 -5.98
CA PRO A 45 9.81 -11.73 -5.73
C PRO A 45 8.75 -12.52 -6.48
N SER A 46 9.14 -13.64 -7.11
CA SER A 46 8.25 -14.39 -8.01
C SER A 46 7.01 -14.98 -7.33
N HIS A 47 7.06 -15.20 -6.02
CA HIS A 47 5.94 -15.72 -5.23
C HIS A 47 4.98 -14.64 -4.71
N VAL A 48 5.28 -13.36 -4.94
CA VAL A 48 4.48 -12.23 -4.45
C VAL A 48 3.52 -11.75 -5.52
N ARG A 49 2.21 -11.78 -5.23
CA ARG A 49 1.21 -11.08 -6.05
C ARG A 49 1.26 -9.60 -5.73
N VAL A 50 1.49 -8.76 -6.72
CA VAL A 50 1.50 -7.30 -6.55
C VAL A 50 0.17 -6.70 -6.99
N VAL A 51 -0.41 -5.88 -6.11
CA VAL A 51 -1.57 -5.03 -6.41
C VAL A 51 -1.11 -3.58 -6.32
N ARG A 52 -1.40 -2.78 -7.35
CA ARG A 52 -1.06 -1.36 -7.36
C ARG A 52 -2.34 -0.55 -7.22
N LEU A 53 -2.40 0.27 -6.18
CA LEU A 53 -3.43 1.28 -6.03
C LEU A 53 -3.08 2.52 -6.87
N PRO A 54 -4.06 3.38 -7.20
CA PRO A 54 -3.79 4.72 -7.69
C PRO A 54 -2.76 5.43 -6.80
N GLY A 55 -1.65 5.85 -7.40
CA GLY A 55 -0.48 6.34 -6.67
C GLY A 55 -0.76 7.65 -5.93
N LEU A 56 -0.35 7.70 -4.67
CA LEU A 56 -0.30 8.94 -3.87
C LEU A 56 1.14 9.22 -3.43
N GLU A 57 1.53 10.48 -3.51
CA GLU A 57 2.81 10.99 -3.06
C GLU A 57 2.64 12.17 -2.12
N MET A 58 3.74 12.61 -1.51
CA MET A 58 3.74 13.79 -0.65
C MET A 58 4.60 14.89 -1.26
N ASP A 59 4.27 16.14 -0.94
CA ASP A 59 5.17 17.26 -1.19
C ASP A 59 6.51 17.10 -0.44
N ALA A 60 7.51 17.89 -0.82
CA ALA A 60 8.86 17.80 -0.25
C ALA A 60 8.89 18.07 1.27
N THR A 61 7.87 18.74 1.80
CA THR A 61 7.68 19.06 3.22
C THR A 61 6.87 18.01 3.98
N PHE A 62 6.43 16.93 3.32
CA PHE A 62 5.59 15.87 3.90
C PHE A 62 4.27 16.35 4.53
N SER A 63 3.78 17.50 4.08
CA SER A 63 2.56 18.15 4.57
C SER A 63 1.33 17.80 3.73
N THR A 64 1.50 17.71 2.41
CA THR A 64 0.37 17.60 1.48
C THR A 64 0.40 16.28 0.73
N LEU A 65 -0.73 15.58 0.72
CA LEU A 65 -0.94 14.37 -0.08
C LEU A 65 -1.40 14.76 -1.49
N LEU A 66 -0.79 14.16 -2.51
CA LEU A 66 -1.01 14.50 -3.90
C LEU A 66 -1.18 13.25 -4.76
N PRO A 67 -2.14 13.24 -5.71
CA PRO A 67 -2.16 12.26 -6.79
C PRO A 67 -0.87 12.27 -7.59
N VAL A 68 -0.38 11.07 -7.92
CA VAL A 68 0.71 10.92 -8.89
C VAL A 68 0.22 11.31 -10.29
N ASP A 69 -1.00 10.89 -10.66
CA ASP A 69 -1.68 11.41 -11.84
C ASP A 69 -2.28 12.79 -11.53
N ARG A 70 -1.65 13.83 -12.09
CA ARG A 70 -2.03 15.23 -11.85
C ARG A 70 -3.34 15.64 -12.53
N ALA A 71 -3.90 14.80 -13.39
CA ALA A 71 -5.23 15.02 -13.96
C ALA A 71 -6.36 14.56 -13.02
N MET A 72 -6.04 13.82 -11.97
CA MET A 72 -7.04 13.29 -11.03
C MET A 72 -7.15 14.17 -9.78
N GLU A 73 -8.38 14.35 -9.31
CA GLU A 73 -8.67 14.98 -8.02
C GLU A 73 -8.32 14.05 -6.86
N LEU A 74 -7.74 14.59 -5.78
CA LEU A 74 -7.30 13.81 -4.61
C LEU A 74 -8.42 12.96 -4.02
N GLU A 75 -9.61 13.52 -3.85
CA GLU A 75 -10.75 12.79 -3.26
C GLU A 75 -11.29 11.69 -4.16
N THR A 76 -11.13 11.81 -5.49
CA THR A 76 -11.45 10.74 -6.43
C THR A 76 -10.44 9.59 -6.28
N VAL A 77 -9.15 9.92 -6.18
CA VAL A 77 -8.09 8.94 -5.96
C VAL A 77 -8.28 8.21 -4.64
N LYS A 78 -8.56 8.93 -3.54
CA LYS A 78 -8.83 8.32 -2.23
C LYS A 78 -9.98 7.31 -2.26
N ARG A 79 -11.09 7.65 -2.91
CA ARG A 79 -12.24 6.73 -3.07
C ARG A 79 -11.87 5.47 -3.84
N GLN A 80 -11.22 5.63 -4.99
CA GLN A 80 -10.79 4.48 -5.80
C GLN A 80 -9.82 3.58 -5.05
N ARG A 81 -8.89 4.16 -4.29
CA ARG A 81 -7.96 3.39 -3.46
C ARG A 81 -8.68 2.61 -2.38
N LEU A 82 -9.61 3.23 -1.66
CA LEU A 82 -10.41 2.58 -0.63
C LEU A 82 -11.20 1.40 -1.21
N ASP A 83 -11.94 1.63 -2.29
CA ASP A 83 -12.76 0.59 -2.94
C ASP A 83 -11.89 -0.59 -3.41
N GLN A 84 -10.74 -0.30 -4.05
CA GLN A 84 -9.82 -1.32 -4.51
C GLN A 84 -9.16 -2.07 -3.35
N LEU A 85 -8.75 -1.37 -2.29
CA LEU A 85 -8.10 -1.96 -1.12
C LEU A 85 -9.05 -2.90 -0.38
N LEU A 86 -10.29 -2.48 -0.12
CA LEU A 86 -11.31 -3.32 0.49
C LEU A 86 -11.70 -4.49 -0.41
N GLY A 87 -11.81 -4.26 -1.73
CA GLY A 87 -12.06 -5.34 -2.69
C GLY A 87 -10.96 -6.41 -2.67
N VAL A 88 -9.69 -6.00 -2.59
CA VAL A 88 -8.55 -6.91 -2.47
C VAL A 88 -8.57 -7.64 -1.14
N ALA A 89 -8.82 -6.94 -0.03
CA ALA A 89 -8.90 -7.55 1.29
C ALA A 89 -10.02 -8.59 1.36
N GLY A 90 -11.21 -8.29 0.82
CA GLY A 90 -12.33 -9.22 0.74
C GLY A 90 -12.07 -10.42 -0.18
N GLU A 91 -11.36 -10.23 -1.31
CA GLU A 91 -10.96 -11.33 -2.20
C GLU A 91 -9.89 -12.22 -1.55
N VAL A 92 -8.93 -11.62 -0.86
CA VAL A 92 -7.74 -12.30 -0.32
C VAL A 92 -8.03 -13.00 1.00
N GLN A 93 -8.93 -12.43 1.82
CA GLN A 93 -9.23 -12.85 3.19
C GLN A 93 -7.96 -13.22 3.97
N PRO A 94 -7.06 -12.24 4.22
CA PRO A 94 -5.75 -12.54 4.78
C PRO A 94 -5.84 -13.01 6.23
N ASP A 95 -5.00 -13.99 6.59
CA ASP A 95 -4.79 -14.39 8.00
C ASP A 95 -4.01 -13.32 8.77
N VAL A 96 -3.17 -12.55 8.06
CA VAL A 96 -2.31 -11.50 8.61
C VAL A 96 -2.33 -10.29 7.70
N LEU A 97 -2.62 -9.13 8.29
CA LEU A 97 -2.42 -7.82 7.67
C LEU A 97 -1.15 -7.17 8.23
N LEU A 98 -0.18 -6.89 7.36
CA LEU A 98 1.05 -6.17 7.71
C LEU A 98 0.95 -4.75 7.18
N VAL A 99 0.89 -3.77 8.10
CA VAL A 99 0.88 -2.34 7.80
C VAL A 99 2.19 -1.67 8.23
N GLU A 100 2.52 -0.53 7.63
CA GLU A 100 3.68 0.27 8.04
C GLU A 100 3.28 1.61 8.65
N LEU A 101 3.95 1.97 9.75
CA LEU A 101 3.86 3.23 10.49
C LEU A 101 2.51 3.58 11.12
N PHE A 102 1.38 3.11 10.60
CA PHE A 102 0.06 3.34 11.18
C PHE A 102 -0.15 2.48 12.44
N PRO A 103 -0.72 3.01 13.54
CA PRO A 103 -1.28 4.36 13.74
C PRO A 103 -0.28 5.39 14.30
N PHE A 104 1.00 5.05 14.41
CA PHE A 104 2.04 5.90 15.00
C PHE A 104 2.69 6.90 14.01
N GLY A 105 2.20 6.92 12.77
CA GLY A 105 2.70 7.72 11.66
C GLY A 105 1.84 7.50 10.42
N ARG A 106 1.98 8.38 9.42
CA ARG A 106 1.21 8.32 8.17
C ARG A 106 -0.31 8.46 8.37
N ASN A 107 -0.73 9.29 9.32
CA ASN A 107 -2.15 9.54 9.63
C ASN A 107 -2.97 10.07 8.43
N ASN A 108 -2.33 10.66 7.42
CA ASN A 108 -3.00 11.05 6.17
C ASN A 108 -3.59 9.87 5.38
N PHE A 109 -3.25 8.62 5.73
CA PHE A 109 -3.80 7.39 5.14
C PHE A 109 -4.83 6.69 6.03
N SER A 110 -5.26 7.32 7.13
CA SER A 110 -6.32 6.78 7.98
C SER A 110 -7.64 6.54 7.22
N PHE A 111 -7.91 7.34 6.18
CA PHE A 111 -9.11 7.24 5.36
C PHE A 111 -9.28 5.88 4.67
N GLU A 112 -8.19 5.13 4.44
CA GLU A 112 -8.24 3.80 3.84
C GLU A 112 -7.78 2.69 4.80
N LEU A 113 -6.93 3.01 5.78
CA LEU A 113 -6.45 2.03 6.75
C LEU A 113 -7.45 1.76 7.88
N LEU A 114 -8.21 2.76 8.36
CA LEU A 114 -9.24 2.50 9.37
C LEU A 114 -10.35 1.60 8.81
N PRO A 115 -10.95 1.88 7.64
CA PRO A 115 -11.95 0.98 7.07
C PRO A 115 -11.41 -0.43 6.79
N LEU A 116 -10.14 -0.55 6.37
CA LEU A 116 -9.51 -1.85 6.15
C LEU A 116 -9.38 -2.67 7.45
N LEU A 117 -9.10 -2.01 8.58
CA LEU A 117 -8.94 -2.67 9.89
C LEU A 117 -10.29 -3.04 10.53
N GLU A 118 -11.36 -2.36 10.14
CA GLU A 118 -12.73 -2.60 10.63
C GLU A 118 -13.50 -3.66 9.82
N ALA A 119 -12.98 -4.03 8.64
CA ALA A 119 -13.62 -4.93 7.68
C ALA A 119 -13.59 -6.42 8.07
#